data_AF-A0A7J5F6A1-F1
#
_entry.id   AF-A0A7J5F6A1-F1
#
_cell.length_a   1.000
_cell.length_b   1.000
_cell.length_c   1.000
_cell.angle_alpha   90.00
_cell.angle_beta   90.00
_cell.angle_gamma   90.00
#
_symmetry.space_group_name_H-M   'P 1'
#
loop_
_entity.id
_entity.type
_entity.pdbx_description
1 polymer ?
#
loop_
_entity_poly.entity_id
_entity_poly.type
_entity_poly.pdbx_seq_one_letter_code
_entity_poly.pdbx_strand_id
1 'polypeptide(L)' 'MHAHERPSTLEPGRTYTCLMNDTPLYDAVVQRAQGCWATVTVVRPHPGRHEAQYTPGQSFDIKVQYYRFVERP' A
#
# COMPACT_ATOMS: atom_id res chain seq x y z
N MET A 1 12.16 -13.83 22.84
CA MET A 1 12.19 -14.05 21.38
C MET A 1 10.99 -13.34 20.80
N HIS A 2 11.07 -12.04 20.51
CA HIS A 2 9.98 -11.35 19.82
C HIS A 2 10.03 -11.80 18.36
N ALA A 3 9.15 -12.73 17.99
CA ALA A 3 8.90 -13.04 16.60
C ALA A 3 8.39 -11.74 15.96
N HIS A 4 9.30 -11.00 15.33
CA HIS A 4 8.94 -9.97 14.37
C HIS A 4 8.37 -10.73 13.19
N GLU A 5 7.08 -11.02 13.27
CA GLU A 5 6.28 -11.48 12.15
C GLU A 5 6.56 -10.46 11.04
N ARG A 6 7.44 -10.81 10.10
CA ARG A 6 7.84 -9.88 9.04
C ARG A 6 6.52 -9.53 8.36
N PRO A 7 6.07 -8.26 8.38
CA PRO A 7 4.85 -7.91 7.68
C PRO A 7 5.07 -8.34 6.25
N SER A 8 4.16 -9.19 5.77
CA SER A 8 4.08 -9.78 4.44
C SER A 8 4.98 -9.07 3.45
N THR A 9 6.08 -9.69 3.06
CA THR A 9 7.14 -9.11 2.23
C THR A 9 6.50 -8.43 1.02
N LEU A 10 6.34 -7.10 1.06
CA LEU A 10 5.77 -6.35 -0.04
C LEU A 10 6.70 -6.51 -1.23
N GLU A 11 6.29 -7.34 -2.19
CA GLU A 11 7.09 -7.59 -3.37
C GLU A 11 7.02 -6.40 -4.33
N PRO A 12 8.16 -5.80 -4.69
CA PRO A 12 8.17 -4.73 -5.68
C PRO A 12 7.69 -5.24 -7.04
N GLY A 13 6.95 -4.41 -7.76
CA GLY A 13 6.33 -4.74 -9.05
C GLY A 13 4.95 -5.40 -8.94
N ARG A 14 4.49 -5.78 -7.74
CA ARG A 14 3.14 -6.30 -7.51
C ARG A 14 2.15 -5.18 -7.17
N THR A 15 0.89 -5.39 -7.54
CA THR A 15 -0.21 -4.48 -7.22
C THR A 15 -0.92 -4.96 -5.96
N TYR A 16 -1.08 -4.05 -5.01
CA TYR A 16 -1.77 -4.30 -3.75
C TYR A 16 -2.92 -3.33 -3.58
N THR A 17 -4.01 -3.81 -2.98
CA THR A 17 -5.04 -2.95 -2.44
C THR A 17 -4.57 -2.47 -1.07
N CYS A 18 -4.41 -1.16 -0.92
CA CYS A 18 -4.05 -0.53 0.35
C CYS A 18 -5.33 -0.20 1.13
N LEU A 19 -5.48 -0.82 2.29
CA LEU A 19 -6.57 -0.55 3.22
C LEU A 19 -6.03 0.16 4.46
N MET A 20 -6.78 1.14 4.96
CA MET A 20 -6.50 1.80 6.23
C MET A 20 -7.73 1.65 7.12
N ASN A 21 -7.57 1.09 8.32
CA ASN A 21 -8.69 0.77 9.22
C ASN A 21 -9.81 -0.03 8.51
N ASP A 22 -9.43 -1.09 7.79
CA ASP A 22 -10.34 -1.96 7.00
C ASP A 22 -11.06 -1.26 5.81
N THR A 23 -10.77 0.02 5.56
CA THR A 23 -11.34 0.76 4.43
C THR A 23 -10.37 0.73 3.24
N PRO A 24 -10.76 0.21 2.06
CA PRO A 24 -9.93 0.26 0.87
C PRO A 24 -9.80 1.70 0.37
N LEU A 25 -8.56 2.18 0.22
CA LEU A 25 -8.28 3.55 -0.21
C LEU A 25 -7.87 3.62 -1.68
N TYR A 26 -6.93 2.77 -2.10
CA TYR A 26 -6.43 2.73 -3.47
C TYR A 26 -5.75 1.39 -3.77
N ASP A 27 -5.72 1.04 -5.05
CA ASP A 27 -4.80 0.04 -5.59
C ASP A 27 -3.48 0.74 -5.95
N ALA A 28 -2.36 0.19 -5.52
CA ALA A 28 -1.04 0.72 -5.85
C ALA A 28 -0.02 -0.39 -6.12
N VAL A 29 0.92 -0.10 -7.04
CA VAL A 29 2.10 -0.94 -7.27
C VAL A 29 3.17 -0.58 -6.27
N VAL A 30 3.75 -1.56 -5.59
CA VAL A 30 4.93 -1.33 -4.74
C VAL A 30 6.13 -1.15 -5.65
N GLN A 31 6.80 0.00 -5.57
CA GLN A 31 8.04 0.28 -6.29
C GLN A 31 9.25 -0.26 -5.51
N ARG A 32 9.27 0.01 -4.21
CA ARG A 32 10.32 -0.44 -3.28
C ARG A 32 9.76 -0.57 -1.88
N ALA A 33 10.27 -1.51 -1.10
CA ALA A 33 9.97 -1.65 0.34
C ALA A 33 11.29 -1.66 1.12
N GLN A 34 11.41 -0.80 2.13
CA GLN A 34 12.61 -0.54 2.92
C GLN A 34 12.20 -0.48 4.41
N GLY A 35 12.32 -1.61 5.11
CA GLY A 35 11.92 -1.72 6.51
C GLY A 35 10.43 -1.39 6.73
N CYS A 36 10.13 -0.37 7.54
CA CYS A 36 8.76 0.06 7.84
C CYS A 36 8.14 0.99 6.80
N TRP A 37 8.85 1.29 5.70
CA TRP A 37 8.41 2.20 4.65
C TRP A 37 8.34 1.49 3.30
N ALA A 38 7.36 1.86 2.48
CA ALA A 38 7.27 1.41 1.09
C ALA A 38 6.95 2.59 0.19
N THR A 39 7.59 2.67 -0.97
CA THR A 39 7.19 3.58 -2.04
C THR A 39 6.17 2.86 -2.90
N VAL A 40 5.03 3.49 -3.10
CA VAL A 40 3.95 2.94 -3.90
C VAL A 40 3.57 3.93 -4.99
N THR A 41 3.13 3.42 -6.14
CA THR A 41 2.55 4.20 -7.23
C THR A 41 1.07 3.86 -7.32
N VAL A 42 0.20 4.85 -7.13
CA VAL A 42 -1.25 4.67 -7.22
C VAL A 42 -1.62 4.25 -8.63
N VAL A 43 -2.30 3.12 -8.76
CA VAL A 43 -2.86 2.63 -10.03
C VAL A 43 -4.30 3.12 -10.15
N ARG A 44 -5.07 2.95 -9.08
CA ARG A 44 -6.50 3.29 -9.07
C ARG A 44 -6.94 3.71 -7.66
N PRO A 45 -7.41 4.95 -7.46
CA PRO A 45 -8.08 5.32 -6.23
C PRO A 45 -9.42 4.58 -6.12
N HIS A 46 -9.78 4.12 -4.92
CA HIS A 46 -11.10 3.58 -4.65
C HIS A 46 -12.08 4.70 -4.34
N PRO A 47 -13.35 4.57 -4.77
CA PRO A 47 -14.36 5.58 -4.51
C PRO A 47 -14.60 5.69 -3.01
N GLY A 48 -14.55 6.92 -2.49
CA GLY A 48 -14.70 7.16 -1.06
C GLY A 48 -14.25 8.55 -0.62
N ARG A 49 -14.22 8.76 0.70
CA ARG A 49 -13.91 10.06 1.31
C ARG A 49 -12.51 10.58 0.94
N HIS A 50 -11.59 9.69 0.59
CA HIS A 50 -10.20 10.03 0.28
C HIS A 50 -9.86 9.90 -1.21
N GLU A 51 -10.83 9.60 -2.08
CA GLU A 51 -10.60 9.42 -3.52
C GLU A 51 -9.88 10.63 -4.14
N ALA A 52 -10.36 11.85 -3.82
CA ALA A 52 -9.79 13.10 -4.33
C ALA A 52 -8.37 13.40 -3.82
N GLN A 53 -7.83 12.60 -2.88
CA GLN A 53 -6.48 12.76 -2.34
C GLN A 53 -5.44 11.93 -3.10
N TYR A 54 -5.88 11.00 -3.95
CA TYR A 54 -5.01 10.06 -4.65
C TYR A 54 -5.18 10.16 -6.15
N THR A 55 -4.12 10.58 -6.84
CA THR A 55 -4.12 10.67 -8.30
C THR A 55 -3.50 9.41 -8.90
N PRO A 56 -4.13 8.76 -9.91
CA PRO A 56 -3.48 7.69 -10.67
C PRO A 56 -2.10 8.13 -11.21
N GLY A 57 -1.08 7.29 -11.03
CA GLY A 57 0.31 7.58 -11.36
C GLY A 57 1.10 8.33 -10.28
N GLN A 58 0.43 8.86 -9.24
CA GLN A 58 1.11 9.51 -8.14
C GLN A 58 1.94 8.49 -7.35
N SER A 59 3.18 8.86 -7.04
CA SER A 59 4.10 8.03 -6.27
C SER A 59 4.49 8.71 -4.96
N PHE A 60 4.45 7.96 -3.86
CA PHE A 60 4.80 8.47 -2.53
C PHE A 60 5.21 7.35 -1.58
N ASP A 61 5.90 7.73 -0.51
CA ASP A 61 6.31 6.81 0.55
C ASP A 61 5.20 6.69 1.62
N ILE A 62 4.87 5.46 1.99
CA ILE A 62 3.92 5.13 3.05
C ILE A 62 4.58 4.30 4.14
N LYS A 63 4.11 4.51 5.38
CA LYS A 63 4.48 3.65 6.51
C LYS A 63 3.64 2.39 6.49
N VAL A 64 4.28 1.26 6.18
CA VAL A 64 3.64 -0.05 6.00
C VAL A 64 2.77 -0.42 7.21
N GLN A 65 3.19 -0.09 8.42
CA GLN A 65 2.47 -0.39 9.67
C GLN A 65 1.04 0.19 9.77
N TYR A 66 0.72 1.25 9.04
CA TYR A 66 -0.61 1.90 9.10
C TYR A 66 -1.58 1.35 8.06
N TYR A 67 -1.11 0.49 7.17
CA TYR A 67 -1.88 -0.02 6.05
C TYR A 67 -1.89 -1.55 6.07
N ARG A 68 -3.02 -2.11 5.65
CA ARG A 68 -3.13 -3.52 5.30
C ARG A 68 -3.02 -3.62 3.77
N PHE A 69 -2.17 -4.53 3.31
CA PHE A 69 -1.95 -4.78 1.90
C PHE A 69 -2.58 -6.11 1.51
N VAL A 70 -3.43 -6.10 0.50
CA VAL A 70 -4.04 -7.31 -0.07
C VAL A 70 -3.56 -7.42 -1.52
N GLU A 71 -2.77 -8.45 -1.81
CA GLU A 71 -2.29 -8.70 -3.18
C GLU A 71 -3.48 -8.88 -4.13
N ARG A 72 -3.40 -8.21 -5.29
CA ARG A 72 -4.34 -8.42 -6.39
C ARG A 72 -3.77 -9.49 -7.33
N PRO A 73 -4.56 -10.52 -7.69
CA PRO A 73 -4.15 -11.53 -8.67
C PRO A 73 -3.99 -10.95 -10.08
#